data_AF-A0A8S8Y213-F1
#
_entry.id   AF-A0A8S8Y213-F1
#
_cell.length_a   1.000
_cell.length_b   1.000
_cell.length_c   1.000
_cell.angle_alpha   90.00
_cell.angle_beta   90.00
_cell.angle_gamma   90.00
#
_symmetry.space_group_name_H-M   'P 1'
#
loop_
_entity.id
_entity.type
_entity.pdbx_description
1 polymer ?
#
loop_
_entity_poly.entity_id
_entity_poly.type
_entity_poly.pdbx_seq_one_letter_code
_entity_poly.pdbx_strand_id
1 'polypeptide(L)'
;MATNRADEMVLAGSAPAPAPGSDPVAHVHRGTSFIVLVDGAIVVFSAYLLISSLFSGPVVDVLSGGLMLAGLLIYAGYRNRKPWAYWPGVAILLLACLVFIANALYSLVILLAGGYVSNLLFIALFAWAALGSGRRALFHWHPAYRAGYLRQGPLTGFDLEDGEMLAACPSCLAVLAIRPTMLETPTAVPTAAVLW
;
A
#
# COMPACT_ATOMS: atom_id res chain seq x y z
N MET A 1 -15.70 33.33 10.25
CA MET A 1 -15.99 32.03 9.62
C MET A 1 -15.31 30.96 10.44
N ALA A 2 -16.06 30.10 11.11
CA ALA A 2 -15.49 28.97 11.84
C ALA A 2 -15.12 27.89 10.81
N THR A 3 -13.86 27.50 10.79
CA THR A 3 -13.37 26.34 10.02
C THR A 3 -14.01 25.09 10.61
N ASN A 4 -14.80 24.37 9.79
CA ASN A 4 -15.49 23.16 10.20
C ASN A 4 -14.45 22.05 10.41
N ARG A 5 -14.05 21.81 11.67
CA ARG A 5 -13.06 20.78 12.04
C ARG A 5 -13.53 19.35 11.76
N ALA A 6 -14.81 19.16 11.42
CA ALA A 6 -15.37 17.87 11.05
C ALA A 6 -14.75 17.30 9.75
N ASP A 7 -14.21 18.16 8.88
CA ASP A 7 -13.55 17.75 7.63
C ASP A 7 -12.10 17.27 7.82
N GLU A 8 -11.55 17.40 9.03
CA GLU A 8 -10.17 17.03 9.34
C GLU A 8 -10.13 15.61 9.91
N MET A 9 -9.57 14.66 9.16
CA MET A 9 -9.28 13.35 9.72
C MET A 9 -8.05 13.43 10.62
N VAL A 10 -8.24 13.17 11.92
CA VAL A 10 -7.20 13.28 12.95
C VAL A 10 -6.66 11.88 13.28
N LEU A 11 -5.35 11.74 13.33
CA LEU A 11 -4.69 10.47 13.68
C LEU A 11 -4.82 10.23 15.19
N ALA A 12 -5.45 9.12 15.59
CA ALA A 12 -5.61 8.76 17.00
C ALA A 12 -4.24 8.57 17.67
N GLY A 13 -3.96 9.34 18.72
CA GLY A 13 -2.69 9.27 19.48
C GLY A 13 -1.52 10.08 18.90
N SER A 14 -1.73 10.89 17.87
CA SER A 14 -0.74 11.91 17.48
C SER A 14 -0.77 13.11 18.44
N ALA A 15 0.41 13.63 18.82
CA ALA A 15 0.51 14.93 19.47
C ALA A 15 -0.19 15.99 18.60
N PRO A 16 -0.80 17.04 19.18
CA PRO A 16 -1.58 18.02 18.44
C PRO A 16 -0.66 18.87 17.54
N ALA A 17 -0.40 18.36 16.35
CA ALA A 17 -0.20 19.08 15.10
C ALA A 17 0.21 18.05 14.05
N PRO A 18 -0.63 17.88 13.04
CA PRO A 18 -0.19 18.43 11.77
C PRO A 18 -1.15 19.55 11.37
N ALA A 19 -0.63 20.61 10.78
CA ALA A 19 -1.40 21.81 10.45
C ALA A 19 -2.72 21.46 9.74
N PRO A 20 -3.81 22.24 9.94
CA PRO A 20 -5.06 22.12 9.19
C PRO A 20 -4.77 21.86 7.70
N GLY A 21 -5.22 20.72 7.18
CA GLY A 21 -4.99 20.31 5.78
C GLY A 21 -3.74 19.47 5.50
N SER A 22 -3.05 18.93 6.51
CA SER A 22 -1.97 17.96 6.27
C SER A 22 -2.52 16.65 5.71
N ASP A 23 -1.83 16.07 4.74
CA ASP A 23 -2.24 14.82 4.10
C ASP A 23 -1.93 13.60 5.00
N PRO A 24 -2.96 12.93 5.53
CA PRO A 24 -2.83 11.92 6.58
C PRO A 24 -2.16 10.63 6.08
N VAL A 25 -2.26 10.34 4.77
CA VAL A 25 -1.64 9.18 4.14
C VAL A 25 -0.30 9.52 3.48
N ALA A 26 0.19 10.76 3.59
CA ALA A 26 1.41 11.20 2.90
C ALA A 26 2.64 10.33 3.23
N HIS A 27 2.80 9.98 4.50
CA HIS A 27 3.93 9.18 4.97
C HIS A 27 3.88 7.75 4.41
N VAL A 28 2.71 7.09 4.50
CA VAL A 28 2.48 5.76 3.94
C VAL A 28 2.66 5.77 2.43
N HIS A 29 2.03 6.72 1.73
CA HIS A 29 2.10 6.86 0.28
C HIS A 29 3.54 7.02 -0.21
N ARG A 30 4.35 7.83 0.47
CA ARG A 30 5.77 8.04 0.10
C ARG A 30 6.57 6.75 0.22
N GLY A 31 6.37 6.01 1.32
CA GLY A 31 7.00 4.70 1.52
C GLY A 31 6.56 3.68 0.46
N THR A 32 5.25 3.54 0.26
CA THR A 32 4.68 2.61 -0.72
C THR A 32 5.07 2.97 -2.15
N SER A 33 5.13 4.26 -2.50
CA SER A 33 5.56 4.70 -3.85
C SER A 33 6.99 4.28 -4.17
N PHE A 34 7.91 4.40 -3.20
CA PHE A 34 9.28 3.91 -3.39
C PHE A 34 9.30 2.39 -3.58
N ILE A 35 8.47 1.67 -2.83
CA ILE A 35 8.40 0.22 -2.93
C ILE A 35 7.80 -0.22 -4.27
N VAL A 36 6.78 0.46 -4.80
CA VAL A 36 6.24 0.21 -6.15
C VAL A 36 7.32 0.34 -7.23
N LEU A 37 8.28 1.27 -7.07
CA LEU A 37 9.42 1.37 -7.99
C LEU A 37 10.33 0.14 -7.91
N VAL A 38 10.71 -0.27 -6.70
CA VAL A 38 11.63 -1.39 -6.46
C VAL A 38 10.98 -2.72 -6.87
N ASP A 39 9.77 -2.98 -6.38
CA ASP A 39 8.97 -4.16 -6.72
C ASP A 39 8.67 -4.19 -8.23
N GLY A 40 8.40 -3.03 -8.84
CA GLY A 40 8.25 -2.89 -10.28
C GLY A 40 9.49 -3.30 -11.05
N ALA A 41 10.68 -2.87 -10.63
CA ALA A 41 11.94 -3.27 -11.25
C ALA A 41 12.18 -4.79 -11.15
N ILE A 42 11.85 -5.39 -10.00
CA ILE A 42 11.97 -6.84 -9.78
C ILE A 42 11.01 -7.63 -10.68
N VAL A 43 9.76 -7.16 -10.82
CA VAL A 43 8.76 -7.77 -11.72
C VAL A 43 9.21 -7.65 -13.17
N VAL A 44 9.68 -6.48 -13.61
CA VAL A 44 10.19 -6.26 -14.97
C VAL A 44 11.39 -7.17 -15.25
N PHE A 45 12.34 -7.25 -14.31
CA PHE A 45 13.51 -8.12 -14.44
C PHE A 45 13.13 -9.60 -14.52
N SER A 46 12.21 -10.05 -13.65
CA SER A 46 11.75 -11.44 -13.64
C SER A 46 10.99 -11.79 -14.91
N ALA A 47 10.18 -10.87 -15.44
CA ALA A 47 9.49 -11.03 -16.71
C ALA A 47 10.47 -11.04 -17.89
N TYR A 48 11.54 -10.23 -17.85
CA TYR A 48 12.62 -10.29 -18.85
C TYR A 48 13.27 -11.68 -18.91
N LEU A 49 13.57 -12.29 -17.76
CA LEU A 49 14.11 -13.66 -17.71
C LEU A 49 13.14 -14.67 -18.34
N LEU A 50 11.84 -14.54 -18.04
CA LEU A 50 10.81 -15.41 -18.61
C LEU A 50 10.66 -15.21 -20.14
N ILE A 51 10.56 -13.97 -20.60
CA ILE A 51 10.45 -13.63 -22.03
C ILE A 51 11.67 -14.14 -22.80
N SER A 52 12.87 -13.96 -22.25
CA SER A 52 14.11 -14.42 -22.88
C SER A 52 14.24 -15.94 -22.93
N SER A 53 13.50 -16.67 -22.09
CA SER A 53 13.44 -18.14 -22.15
C SER A 53 12.48 -18.66 -23.22
N LEU A 54 11.51 -17.83 -23.65
CA LEU A 54 10.44 -18.22 -24.57
C LEU A 54 10.63 -17.65 -25.98
N PHE A 55 11.29 -16.49 -26.09
CA PHE A 55 11.47 -15.75 -27.33
C PHE A 55 12.96 -15.43 -27.54
N SER A 56 13.32 -15.04 -28.76
CA SER A 56 14.68 -14.62 -29.10
C SER A 56 14.68 -13.46 -30.10
N GLY A 57 15.82 -12.77 -30.19
CA GLY A 57 16.01 -11.65 -31.11
C GLY A 57 15.17 -10.42 -30.77
N PRO A 58 14.82 -9.58 -31.77
CA PRO A 58 14.19 -8.27 -31.55
C PRO A 58 12.86 -8.29 -30.78
N VAL A 59 12.18 -9.43 -30.75
CA VAL A 59 10.92 -9.61 -30.00
C VAL A 59 11.16 -9.43 -28.50
N VAL A 60 12.28 -9.94 -27.97
CA VAL A 60 12.64 -9.80 -26.55
C VAL A 60 12.85 -8.33 -26.20
N ASP A 61 13.54 -7.58 -27.05
CA ASP A 61 13.84 -6.17 -26.83
C ASP A 61 12.57 -5.31 -26.80
N VAL A 62 11.65 -5.56 -27.74
CA VAL A 62 10.37 -4.84 -27.80
C VAL A 62 9.48 -5.14 -26.59
N LEU A 63 9.35 -6.42 -26.21
CA LEU A 63 8.51 -6.81 -25.08
C LEU A 63 9.08 -6.33 -23.74
N SER A 64 10.39 -6.52 -23.52
CA SER A 64 11.05 -6.10 -22.28
C SER A 64 11.14 -4.58 -22.15
N GLY A 65 11.46 -3.88 -23.24
CA GLY A 65 11.44 -2.41 -23.30
C GLY A 65 10.05 -1.83 -23.08
N GLY A 66 9.02 -2.43 -23.69
CA GLY A 66 7.63 -2.06 -23.47
C GLY A 66 7.19 -2.27 -22.02
N LEU A 67 7.57 -3.39 -21.41
CA LEU A 67 7.25 -3.69 -20.01
C LEU A 67 7.96 -2.73 -19.05
N MET A 68 9.23 -2.41 -19.31
CA MET A 68 9.98 -1.41 -18.54
C MET A 68 9.30 -0.04 -18.60
N LEU A 69 8.90 0.40 -19.81
CA LEU A 69 8.18 1.66 -19.99
C LEU A 69 6.84 1.65 -19.24
N ALA A 70 6.06 0.58 -19.36
CA ALA A 70 4.80 0.43 -18.63
C ALA A 70 5.00 0.49 -17.11
N GLY A 71 6.01 -0.20 -16.57
CA GLY A 71 6.36 -0.16 -15.16
C GLY A 71 6.70 1.25 -14.68
N LEU A 72 7.51 1.99 -15.44
CA LEU A 72 7.86 3.39 -15.14
C LEU A 72 6.65 4.32 -15.21
N LEU A 73 5.74 4.12 -16.17
CA LEU A 73 4.49 4.89 -16.26
C LEU A 73 3.58 4.64 -15.07
N ILE A 74 3.42 3.38 -14.65
CA ILE A 74 2.65 3.01 -13.46
C ILE A 74 3.28 3.65 -12.22
N TYR A 75 4.61 3.55 -12.05
CA TYR A 75 5.31 4.20 -10.94
C TYR A 75 5.10 5.72 -10.95
N ALA A 76 5.29 6.38 -12.08
CA ALA A 76 5.13 7.82 -12.20
C ALA A 76 3.67 8.24 -11.92
N GLY A 77 2.70 7.47 -12.43
CA GLY A 77 1.28 7.67 -12.16
C GLY A 77 0.95 7.48 -10.68
N TYR A 78 1.46 6.41 -10.07
CA TYR A 78 1.23 6.08 -8.67
C TYR A 78 1.85 7.13 -7.74
N ARG A 79 3.12 7.49 -7.95
CA ARG A 79 3.82 8.53 -7.19
C ARG A 79 3.05 9.86 -7.21
N ASN A 80 2.50 10.22 -8.37
CA ASN A 80 1.72 11.44 -8.58
C ASN A 80 0.22 11.29 -8.26
N ARG A 81 -0.19 10.18 -7.64
CA ARG A 81 -1.57 9.90 -7.20
C ARG A 81 -2.61 9.99 -8.31
N LYS A 82 -2.27 9.53 -9.52
CA LYS A 82 -3.23 9.49 -10.62
C LYS A 82 -4.25 8.36 -10.36
N PRO A 83 -5.57 8.61 -10.57
CA PRO A 83 -6.59 7.59 -10.31
C PRO A 83 -6.40 6.30 -11.11
N TRP A 84 -5.98 6.42 -12.37
CA TRP A 84 -5.74 5.27 -13.25
C TRP A 84 -4.60 4.36 -12.76
N ALA A 85 -3.63 4.90 -12.01
CA ALA A 85 -2.45 4.18 -11.57
C ALA A 85 -2.63 3.46 -10.22
N TYR A 86 -3.78 3.65 -9.55
CA TYR A 86 -4.06 3.05 -8.26
C TYR A 86 -4.00 1.52 -8.32
N TRP A 87 -4.87 0.90 -9.11
CA TRP A 87 -4.95 -0.56 -9.24
C TRP A 87 -3.74 -1.18 -9.95
N PRO A 88 -3.17 -0.58 -11.01
CA PRO A 88 -1.90 -1.07 -11.56
C PRO A 88 -0.76 -1.10 -10.55
N GLY A 89 -0.68 -0.13 -9.63
CA GLY A 89 0.28 -0.16 -8.52
C GLY A 89 0.07 -1.36 -7.60
N VAL A 90 -1.18 -1.68 -7.25
CA VAL A 90 -1.54 -2.88 -6.48
C VAL A 90 -1.13 -4.15 -7.22
N ALA A 91 -1.38 -4.21 -8.53
CA ALA A 91 -1.00 -5.36 -9.36
C ALA A 91 0.52 -5.60 -9.33
N ILE A 92 1.34 -4.55 -9.38
CA ILE A 92 2.81 -4.67 -9.24
C ILE A 92 3.18 -5.28 -7.88
N LEU A 93 2.59 -4.81 -6.78
CA LEU A 93 2.87 -5.34 -5.44
C LEU A 93 2.47 -6.82 -5.32
N LEU A 94 1.30 -7.20 -5.87
CA LEU A 94 0.88 -8.60 -5.89
C LEU A 94 1.80 -9.47 -6.75
N LEU A 95 2.18 -9.00 -7.94
CA LEU A 95 3.11 -9.71 -8.81
C LEU A 95 4.47 -9.88 -8.15
N ALA A 96 5.00 -8.85 -7.50
CA ALA A 96 6.25 -8.94 -6.75
C ALA A 96 6.15 -9.95 -5.60
N CYS A 97 5.04 -9.96 -4.87
CA CYS A 97 4.77 -10.97 -3.85
C CYS A 97 4.84 -12.40 -4.43
N LEU A 98 4.20 -12.64 -5.58
CA LEU A 98 4.26 -13.95 -6.26
C LEU A 98 5.69 -14.29 -6.72
N VAL A 99 6.43 -13.33 -7.27
CA VAL A 99 7.82 -13.51 -7.67
C VAL A 99 8.69 -13.89 -6.46
N PHE A 100 8.53 -13.21 -5.33
CA PHE A 100 9.28 -13.54 -4.12
C PHE A 100 8.92 -14.92 -3.57
N ILE A 101 7.63 -15.30 -3.57
CA ILE A 101 7.19 -16.65 -3.19
C ILE A 101 7.82 -17.70 -4.10
N ALA A 102 7.80 -17.48 -5.42
CA ALA A 102 8.41 -18.40 -6.38
C ALA A 102 9.93 -18.56 -6.14
N ASN A 103 10.65 -17.47 -5.86
CA ASN A 103 12.08 -17.50 -5.55
C ASN A 103 12.38 -18.19 -4.21
N ALA A 104 11.52 -18.01 -3.20
CA ALA A 104 11.62 -18.72 -1.93
C ALA A 104 11.45 -20.25 -2.12
N LEU A 105 10.45 -20.66 -2.90
CA LEU A 105 10.21 -22.07 -3.24
C LEU A 105 11.35 -22.66 -4.07
N TYR A 106 11.88 -21.92 -5.04
CA TYR A 106 13.04 -22.35 -5.82
C TYR A 106 14.28 -22.56 -4.94
N SER A 107 14.55 -21.61 -4.03
CA SER A 107 15.64 -21.73 -3.07
C SER A 107 15.47 -22.92 -2.13
N LEU A 108 14.24 -23.24 -1.73
CA LEU A 108 13.89 -24.42 -0.94
C LEU A 108 14.14 -25.72 -1.72
N VAL A 109 13.78 -25.79 -2.99
CA VAL A 109 14.06 -26.96 -3.84
C VAL A 109 15.57 -27.20 -3.95
N ILE A 110 16.38 -26.16 -4.17
CA ILE A 110 17.84 -26.32 -4.25
C ILE A 110 18.42 -26.76 -2.90
N LEU A 111 17.89 -26.26 -1.78
CA LEU A 111 18.31 -26.71 -0.45
C LEU A 111 18.02 -28.21 -0.26
N LEU A 112 16.81 -28.67 -0.59
CA LEU A 112 16.39 -30.05 -0.39
C LEU A 112 17.10 -31.03 -1.33
N ALA A 113 17.33 -30.63 -2.58
CA ALA A 113 17.96 -31.50 -3.59
C ALA A 113 19.50 -31.49 -3.52
N GLY A 114 20.10 -30.34 -3.23
CA GLY A 114 21.55 -30.13 -3.28
C GLY A 114 22.24 -29.96 -1.93
N GLY A 115 21.49 -29.87 -0.82
CA GLY A 115 22.06 -29.70 0.52
C GLY A 115 22.72 -28.35 0.79
N TYR A 116 22.52 -27.35 -0.09
CA TYR A 116 23.17 -26.04 0.02
C TYR A 116 22.54 -25.19 1.13
N VAL A 117 23.10 -25.30 2.34
CA VAL A 117 22.63 -24.59 3.55
C VAL A 117 22.57 -23.06 3.37
N SER A 118 23.42 -22.50 2.49
CA SER A 118 23.40 -21.07 2.14
C SER A 118 22.02 -20.59 1.65
N ASN A 119 21.19 -21.47 1.11
CA ASN A 119 19.85 -21.13 0.63
C ASN A 119 18.84 -20.85 1.74
N LEU A 120 19.10 -21.24 2.99
CA LEU A 120 18.26 -20.86 4.12
C LEU A 120 18.14 -19.33 4.24
N LEU A 121 19.23 -18.60 3.98
CA LEU A 121 19.23 -17.14 3.98
C LEU A 121 18.30 -16.60 2.89
N PHE A 122 18.41 -17.12 1.65
CA PHE A 122 17.58 -16.67 0.54
C PHE A 122 16.10 -16.98 0.75
N ILE A 123 15.77 -18.15 1.30
CA ILE A 123 14.39 -18.50 1.67
C ILE A 123 13.84 -17.49 2.68
N ALA A 124 14.60 -17.16 3.74
CA ALA A 124 14.18 -16.20 4.74
C ALA A 124 14.00 -14.79 4.16
N LEU A 125 14.93 -14.32 3.32
CA LEU A 125 14.86 -13.00 2.69
C LEU A 125 13.69 -12.89 1.72
N PHE A 126 13.48 -13.89 0.86
CA PHE A 126 12.36 -13.88 -0.09
C PHE A 126 11.01 -14.04 0.61
N ALA A 127 10.91 -14.89 1.63
CA ALA A 127 9.68 -15.00 2.43
C ALA A 127 9.36 -13.68 3.14
N TRP A 128 10.37 -13.02 3.73
CA TRP A 128 10.19 -11.71 4.35
C TRP A 128 9.76 -10.63 3.35
N ALA A 129 10.40 -10.59 2.17
CA ALA A 129 10.04 -9.67 1.10
C ALA A 129 8.61 -9.91 0.60
N ALA A 130 8.21 -11.17 0.41
CA ALA A 130 6.86 -11.56 0.03
C ALA A 130 5.81 -11.07 1.03
N LEU A 131 6.02 -11.35 2.33
CA LEU A 131 5.14 -10.88 3.41
C LEU A 131 5.03 -9.35 3.41
N GLY A 132 6.16 -8.65 3.24
CA GLY A 132 6.18 -7.19 3.16
C GLY A 132 5.37 -6.64 1.99
N SER A 133 5.58 -7.18 0.78
CA SER A 133 4.88 -6.72 -0.42
C SER A 133 3.39 -7.05 -0.38
N GLY A 134 3.03 -8.28 0.03
CA GLY A 134 1.64 -8.72 0.19
C GLY A 134 0.84 -7.88 1.18
N ARG A 135 1.41 -7.56 2.35
CA ARG A 135 0.76 -6.65 3.33
C ARG A 135 0.50 -5.27 2.76
N ARG A 136 1.42 -4.73 1.96
CA ARG A 136 1.25 -3.44 1.29
C ARG A 136 0.21 -3.47 0.18
N ALA A 137 0.12 -4.57 -0.57
CA ALA A 137 -0.97 -4.75 -1.51
C ALA A 137 -2.31 -4.71 -0.76
N LEU A 138 -2.46 -5.49 0.32
CA LEU A 138 -3.69 -5.57 1.12
C LEU A 138 -4.18 -4.21 1.66
N PHE A 139 -3.27 -3.29 2.01
CA PHE A 139 -3.65 -1.94 2.45
C PHE A 139 -4.44 -1.14 1.42
N HIS A 140 -4.37 -1.46 0.13
CA HIS A 140 -5.11 -0.75 -0.91
C HIS A 140 -6.59 -1.15 -1.00
N TRP A 141 -6.99 -2.23 -0.32
CA TRP A 141 -8.40 -2.55 -0.15
C TRP A 141 -9.05 -1.77 1.01
N HIS A 142 -8.24 -1.11 1.84
CA HIS A 142 -8.78 -0.29 2.92
C HIS A 142 -9.37 1.03 2.39
N PRO A 143 -10.64 1.34 2.67
CA PRO A 143 -11.32 2.50 2.07
C PRO A 143 -10.67 3.83 2.45
N ALA A 144 -10.14 3.95 3.66
CA ALA A 144 -9.46 5.17 4.11
C ALA A 144 -8.17 5.48 3.32
N TYR A 145 -7.39 4.45 2.99
CA TYR A 145 -6.17 4.64 2.19
C TYR A 145 -6.53 5.06 0.77
N ARG A 146 -7.57 4.45 0.20
CA ARG A 146 -8.08 4.80 -1.13
C ARG A 146 -8.57 6.24 -1.19
N ALA A 147 -9.36 6.67 -0.20
CA ALA A 147 -9.86 8.05 -0.12
C ALA A 147 -8.69 9.06 0.00
N GLY A 148 -7.72 8.79 0.88
CA GLY A 148 -6.53 9.63 1.03
C GLY A 148 -5.63 9.65 -0.22
N TYR A 149 -5.48 8.52 -0.91
CA TYR A 149 -4.74 8.45 -2.18
C TYR A 149 -5.42 9.29 -3.26
N LEU A 150 -6.74 9.17 -3.41
CA LEU A 150 -7.51 9.90 -4.42
C LEU A 150 -7.73 11.37 -4.05
N ARG A 151 -7.29 11.80 -2.86
CA ARG A 151 -7.59 13.13 -2.28
C ARG A 151 -9.09 13.42 -2.26
N GLN A 152 -9.86 12.36 -2.03
CA GLN A 152 -11.28 12.46 -1.79
C GLN A 152 -11.48 12.89 -0.35
N GLY A 153 -12.46 13.76 -0.11
CA GLY A 153 -12.78 14.21 1.24
C GLY A 153 -13.20 13.00 2.11
N PRO A 154 -12.94 13.03 3.44
CA PRO A 154 -13.32 11.96 4.34
C PRO A 154 -14.81 11.58 4.28
N LEU A 155 -15.66 12.47 3.76
CA LEU A 155 -17.11 12.36 3.65
C LEU A 155 -17.63 11.65 2.39
N THR A 156 -16.79 11.38 1.37
CA THR A 156 -17.27 10.68 0.18
C THR A 156 -17.39 9.18 0.45
N GLY A 157 -18.47 8.79 1.12
CA GLY A 157 -18.83 7.39 1.38
C GLY A 157 -19.27 7.07 2.80
N PHE A 158 -19.18 8.01 3.75
CA PHE A 158 -19.61 7.83 5.14
C PHE A 158 -20.67 8.89 5.49
N ASP A 159 -21.81 8.43 6.00
CA ASP A 159 -22.86 9.29 6.55
C ASP A 159 -22.51 9.51 8.02
N LEU A 160 -22.01 10.71 8.35
CA LEU A 160 -21.63 11.07 9.72
C LEU A 160 -22.76 11.87 10.36
N GLU A 161 -23.20 11.51 11.56
CA GLU A 161 -24.11 12.36 12.33
C GLU A 161 -23.45 13.69 12.76
N ASP A 162 -24.27 14.71 12.99
CA ASP A 162 -23.81 16.04 13.42
C ASP A 162 -22.90 15.95 14.67
N GLY A 163 -21.65 16.40 14.50
CA GLY A 163 -20.63 16.43 15.55
C GLY A 163 -19.68 15.24 15.56
N GLU A 164 -19.83 14.28 14.66
CA GLU A 164 -18.88 13.16 14.52
C GLU A 164 -17.70 13.51 13.61
N MET A 165 -16.53 12.99 13.95
CA MET A 165 -15.28 13.12 13.21
C MET A 165 -14.65 11.75 12.99
N LEU A 166 -14.01 11.54 11.84
CA LEU A 166 -13.29 10.31 11.55
C LEU A 166 -11.89 10.37 12.16
N ALA A 167 -11.60 9.42 13.05
CA ALA A 167 -10.26 9.19 13.59
C ALA A 167 -9.68 7.90 13.02
N ALA A 168 -8.45 7.94 12.52
CA ALA A 168 -7.77 6.77 12.00
C ALA A 168 -6.74 6.24 13.03
N CYS A 169 -6.79 4.94 13.28
CA CYS A 169 -5.80 4.22 14.07
C CYS A 169 -4.44 4.16 13.33
N PRO A 170 -3.33 4.63 13.92
CA PRO A 170 -2.02 4.63 13.24
C PRO A 170 -1.43 3.23 13.00
N SER A 171 -1.78 2.26 13.85
CA SER A 171 -1.25 0.90 13.80
C SER A 171 -2.12 -0.07 12.98
N CYS A 172 -3.42 0.18 12.94
CA CYS A 172 -4.41 -0.73 12.39
C CYS A 172 -5.26 -0.13 11.26
N LEU A 173 -5.16 1.19 11.02
CA LEU A 173 -5.94 1.97 10.05
C LEU A 173 -7.46 1.89 10.19
N ALA A 174 -7.99 1.20 11.21
CA ALA A 174 -9.39 1.27 11.58
C ALA A 174 -9.83 2.73 11.66
N VAL A 175 -10.87 3.08 10.91
CA VAL A 175 -11.49 4.39 10.95
C VAL A 175 -12.64 4.32 11.94
N LEU A 176 -12.56 5.14 12.97
CA LEU A 176 -13.60 5.25 13.98
C LEU A 176 -14.28 6.60 13.81
N ALA A 177 -15.60 6.61 13.72
CA ALA A 177 -16.36 7.84 13.94
C ALA A 177 -16.37 8.12 15.45
N ILE A 178 -15.87 9.28 15.86
CA ILE A 178 -15.82 9.72 17.26
C ILE A 178 -16.56 11.04 17.37
N ARG A 179 -17.34 11.21 18.44
CA ARG A 179 -17.90 12.51 18.82
C ARG A 179 -17.03 13.12 19.94
N PRO A 180 -16.14 14.10 19.65
CA PRO A 180 -15.15 14.58 20.61
C PRO A 180 -15.79 15.26 21.83
N THR A 181 -16.99 15.82 21.66
CA THR A 181 -17.76 16.46 22.74
C THR A 181 -18.23 15.47 23.81
N MET A 182 -18.21 14.16 23.52
CA MET A 182 -18.49 13.12 24.51
C MET A 182 -17.25 12.66 25.30
N LEU A 183 -16.04 13.10 24.93
CA LEU A 183 -14.81 12.74 25.64
C LEU A 183 -14.48 13.66 26.82
N GLU A 184 -15.17 14.81 26.93
CA GLU A 184 -14.96 15.79 28.03
C GLU A 184 -15.68 15.40 29.33
N THR A 185 -16.67 14.50 29.26
CA THR A 185 -17.45 14.06 30.43
C THR A 185 -17.00 12.67 30.91
N PRO A 186 -16.51 12.53 32.16
CA PRO A 186 -16.01 11.26 32.71
C PRO A 186 -17.02 10.12 32.77
N THR A 187 -18.30 10.41 32.53
CA THR A 187 -19.43 9.48 32.69
C THR A 187 -20.06 9.05 31.35
N ALA A 188 -19.56 9.54 30.21
CA ALA A 188 -20.09 9.15 28.91
C ALA A 188 -19.46 7.81 28.48
N VAL A 189 -20.29 6.78 28.33
CA VAL A 189 -19.88 5.53 27.67
C VAL A 189 -19.64 5.86 26.20
N PRO A 190 -18.42 5.73 25.65
CA PRO A 190 -18.16 6.06 24.26
C PRO A 190 -18.93 5.08 23.36
N THR A 191 -19.91 5.57 22.61
CA THR A 191 -20.51 4.84 21.49
C THR A 191 -19.57 4.96 20.29
N ALA A 192 -18.48 4.20 20.35
CA ALA A 192 -17.58 4.03 19.22
C ALA A 192 -18.23 3.05 18.23
N ALA A 193 -18.80 3.56 17.14
CA ALA A 193 -19.24 2.72 16.04
C ALA A 193 -18.00 2.32 15.22
N VAL A 194 -17.65 1.03 15.25
CA VAL A 194 -16.60 0.48 14.38
C VAL A 194 -17.18 0.35 12.98
N LEU A 195 -16.80 1.27 12.10
CA LEU A 195 -17.12 1.18 10.67
C LEU A 195 -16.05 0.28 10.04
N TRP A 196 -16.41 -0.99 9.80
CA TRP A 196 -15.56 -1.97 9.12
C TRP A 196 -15.50 -1.71 7.62
#